data_AF-A0A6L6TLX1-F1
#
_entry.id   AF-A0A6L6TLX1-F1
#
_cell.length_a   1.000
_cell.length_b   1.000
_cell.length_c   1.000
_cell.angle_alpha   90.00
_cell.angle_beta   90.00
_cell.angle_gamma   90.00
#
_symmetry.space_group_name_H-M   'P 1'
#
loop_
_entity.id
_entity.type
_entity.pdbx_description
1 polymer ?
#
loop_
_entity_poly.entity_id
_entity_poly.type
_entity_poly.pdbx_seq_one_letter_code
_entity_poly.pdbx_strand_id
1 'polypeptide(L)'
;MKKIVPDPPRLKLFNTLYSSIHPDLLPLDALSVASEMLLGISETVDEYRRIHTGEPGLHMLANAIHSADTAHALIEHALARM
;
A
#
# COMPACT_ATOMS: atom_id res chain seq x y z
N MET A 1 -23.65 -24.47 36.56
CA MET A 1 -22.26 -23.99 36.40
C MET A 1 -22.13 -23.42 35.00
N LYS A 2 -21.98 -22.09 34.86
CA LYS A 2 -21.71 -21.48 33.53
C LYS A 2 -20.21 -21.59 33.29
N LYS A 3 -19.79 -22.40 32.31
CA LYS A 3 -18.38 -22.47 31.94
C LYS A 3 -17.97 -21.12 31.38
N ILE A 4 -16.96 -20.50 31.98
CA ILE A 4 -16.34 -19.29 31.44
C ILE A 4 -15.66 -19.71 30.15
N VAL A 5 -16.22 -19.26 29.03
CA VAL A 5 -15.61 -19.42 27.71
C VAL A 5 -14.63 -18.26 27.55
N PRO A 6 -13.33 -18.52 27.33
CA PRO A 6 -12.39 -17.46 27.01
C PRO A 6 -12.83 -16.78 25.72
N ASP A 7 -12.89 -15.45 25.72
CA ASP A 7 -13.13 -14.70 24.49
C ASP A 7 -12.06 -15.09 23.44
N PRO A 8 -12.46 -15.29 22.18
CA PRO A 8 -11.50 -15.64 21.13
C PRO A 8 -10.48 -14.50 21.00
N PRO A 9 -9.19 -14.82 20.75
CA PRO A 9 -8.17 -13.81 20.55
C PRO A 9 -8.62 -12.90 19.42
N ARG A 10 -8.80 -11.61 19.73
CA ARG A 10 -9.05 -10.58 18.72
C ARG A 10 -7.85 -10.59 17.79
N LEU A 11 -8.01 -11.21 16.63
CA LEU A 11 -7.02 -11.23 15.56
C LEU A 11 -6.59 -9.78 15.32
N LYS A 12 -5.39 -9.42 15.78
CA LYS A 12 -4.70 -8.19 15.37
C LYS A 12 -4.25 -8.40 13.92
N LEU A 13 -5.21 -8.51 13.02
CA LEU A 13 -5.00 -8.91 11.62
C LEU A 13 -4.20 -7.86 10.81
N PHE A 14 -3.87 -6.72 11.41
CA PHE A 14 -3.19 -5.62 10.75
C PHE A 14 -1.70 -5.47 11.13
N ASN A 15 -1.16 -6.31 12.01
CA ASN A 15 0.20 -6.09 12.52
C ASN A 15 1.31 -6.86 11.76
N THR A 16 0.99 -7.58 10.69
CA THR A 16 1.94 -8.49 10.02
C THR A 16 2.40 -8.05 8.64
N LEU A 17 1.81 -7.01 8.04
CA LEU A 17 2.27 -6.49 6.74
C LEU A 17 3.45 -5.49 6.87
N TYR A 18 3.72 -5.02 8.09
CA TYR A 18 4.74 -4.01 8.40
C TYR A 18 6.04 -4.63 8.99
N SER A 19 6.35 -5.90 8.71
CA SER A 19 7.51 -6.56 9.35
C SER A 19 8.88 -5.90 9.09
N SER A 20 8.95 -4.94 8.16
CA SER A 20 10.16 -4.18 7.82
C SER A 20 10.07 -2.68 8.13
N ILE A 21 8.91 -2.18 8.56
CA ILE A 21 8.72 -0.76 8.83
C ILE A 21 9.01 -0.54 10.32
N HIS A 22 10.00 0.31 10.59
CA HIS A 22 10.48 0.55 11.93
C HIS A 22 9.33 1.06 12.82
N PRO A 23 9.15 0.50 14.04
CA PRO A 23 8.04 0.90 14.92
C PRO A 23 8.11 2.37 15.34
N ASP A 24 9.29 2.97 15.30
CA ASP A 24 9.51 4.39 15.63
C ASP A 24 9.38 5.34 14.43
N LEU A 25 8.91 4.84 13.27
CA LEU A 25 8.71 5.70 12.10
C LEU A 25 7.60 6.70 12.40
N LEU A 26 7.92 8.00 12.32
CA LEU A 26 6.93 9.04 12.54
C LEU A 26 5.85 8.95 11.45
N PRO A 27 4.57 9.24 11.76
CA PRO A 27 3.48 9.14 10.78
C PRO A 27 3.74 9.93 9.49
N LEU A 28 4.38 11.09 9.60
CA LEU A 28 4.75 11.92 8.45
C LEU A 28 5.80 11.25 7.57
N ASP A 29 6.83 10.68 8.19
CA ASP A 29 7.87 9.94 7.48
C ASP A 29 7.30 8.67 6.83
N ALA A 30 6.35 8.00 7.49
CA ALA A 30 5.64 6.86 6.93
C ALA A 30 4.84 7.22 5.67
N LEU A 31 4.19 8.39 5.65
CA LEU A 31 3.48 8.90 4.48
C LEU A 31 4.46 9.24 3.35
N SER A 32 5.59 9.87 3.65
CA SER A 32 6.63 10.18 2.66
C SER A 32 7.20 8.91 2.02
N VAL A 33 7.54 7.90 2.82
CA VAL A 33 8.03 6.60 2.33
C VAL A 33 6.97 5.89 1.50
N ALA A 34 5.71 5.91 1.94
CA ALA A 34 4.61 5.34 1.15
C ALA A 34 4.44 6.05 -0.20
N SER A 35 4.57 7.37 -0.23
CA SER A 35 4.53 8.18 -1.46
C SER A 35 5.61 7.73 -2.45
N GLU A 36 6.86 7.64 -2.00
CA GLU A 36 7.99 7.20 -2.83
C GLU A 36 7.80 5.77 -3.36
N MET A 37 7.30 4.86 -2.52
CA MET A 37 7.02 3.47 -2.94
C MET A 37 5.94 3.40 -4.03
N LEU A 38 4.87 4.20 -3.92
CA LEU A 38 3.79 4.24 -4.91
C LEU A 38 4.26 4.80 -6.24
N LEU A 39 5.12 5.83 -6.21
CA LEU A 39 5.76 6.36 -7.41
C LEU A 39 6.62 5.30 -8.10
N GLY A 40 7.47 4.60 -7.34
CA GLY A 40 8.30 3.53 -7.89
C GLY A 40 7.50 2.36 -8.48
N ILE A 41 6.35 2.01 -7.89
CA ILE A 41 5.41 1.04 -8.48
C ILE A 41 4.86 1.56 -9.81
N SER A 42 4.37 2.81 -9.84
CA SER A 42 3.78 3.40 -11.05
C SER A 42 4.81 3.44 -12.20
N GLU A 43 6.02 3.92 -11.93
CA GLU A 43 7.13 3.95 -12.90
C GLU A 43 7.51 2.56 -13.40
N THR A 44 7.62 1.57 -12.50
CA THR A 44 7.98 0.20 -12.87
C THR A 44 6.92 -0.44 -13.77
N VAL A 45 5.64 -0.24 -13.46
CA VAL A 45 4.56 -0.80 -14.28
C VAL A 45 4.47 -0.08 -15.62
N ASP A 46 4.67 1.23 -15.67
CA ASP A 46 4.72 1.99 -16.92
C ASP A 46 5.88 1.56 -17.82
N GLU A 47 7.06 1.35 -17.25
CA GLU A 47 8.21 0.81 -17.99
C GLU A 47 7.91 -0.61 -18.49
N TYR A 48 7.36 -1.47 -17.65
CA TYR A 48 6.93 -2.80 -18.05
C TYR A 48 5.94 -2.76 -19.21
N ARG A 49 4.97 -1.84 -19.17
CA ARG A 49 3.99 -1.64 -20.25
C ARG A 49 4.65 -1.24 -21.56
N ARG A 50 5.62 -0.31 -21.51
CA ARG A 50 6.37 0.14 -22.70
C ARG A 50 7.12 -1.03 -23.34
N ILE A 51 7.84 -1.81 -22.53
CA ILE A 51 8.63 -2.95 -22.99
C ILE A 51 7.76 -4.05 -23.62
N HIS A 52 6.59 -4.33 -23.04
CA HIS A 52 5.73 -5.45 -23.45
C HIS A 52 4.55 -5.04 -24.32
N THR A 53 4.62 -3.87 -24.98
CA THR A 53 3.52 -3.33 -25.79
C THR A 53 3.01 -4.37 -26.79
N GLY A 54 1.73 -4.73 -26.71
CA GLY A 54 1.08 -5.69 -27.60
C GLY A 54 0.93 -7.11 -27.01
N GLU A 55 1.54 -7.40 -25.87
CA GLU A 55 1.38 -8.67 -25.18
C GLU A 55 0.00 -8.81 -24.51
N PRO A 56 -0.63 -9.99 -24.58
CA PRO A 56 -1.87 -10.26 -23.87
C PRO A 56 -1.66 -10.21 -22.36
N GLY A 57 -2.55 -9.52 -21.63
CA GLY A 57 -2.51 -9.43 -20.17
C GLY A 57 -2.02 -8.09 -19.60
N LEU A 58 -1.52 -7.16 -20.43
CA LEU A 58 -1.12 -5.81 -19.99
C LEU A 58 -2.23 -5.01 -19.28
N HIS A 59 -3.49 -5.26 -19.64
CA HIS A 59 -4.65 -4.65 -19.00
C HIS A 59 -4.82 -5.10 -17.54
N MET A 60 -4.27 -6.26 -17.14
CA MET A 60 -4.35 -6.76 -15.76
C MET A 60 -3.61 -5.86 -14.78
N LEU A 61 -2.63 -5.09 -15.26
CA LEU A 61 -1.86 -4.13 -14.45
C LEU A 61 -2.55 -2.76 -14.34
N ALA A 62 -3.64 -2.52 -15.06
CA ALA A 62 -4.34 -1.23 -15.06
C ALA A 62 -4.88 -0.86 -13.67
N ASN A 63 -5.41 -1.84 -12.94
CA ASN A 63 -5.93 -1.62 -11.60
C ASN A 63 -4.82 -1.29 -10.61
N ALA A 64 -3.63 -1.88 -10.79
CA ALA A 64 -2.48 -1.64 -9.92
C ALA A 64 -1.97 -0.19 -10.08
N ILE A 65 -1.79 0.28 -11.32
CA ILE A 65 -1.40 1.67 -11.61
C ILE A 65 -2.45 2.63 -11.05
N HIS A 66 -3.73 2.42 -11.38
CA HIS A 66 -4.79 3.31 -10.92
C HIS A 66 -4.84 3.41 -9.39
N SER A 67 -4.66 2.29 -8.70
CA SER A 67 -4.60 2.26 -7.24
C SER A 67 -3.37 2.99 -6.70
N ALA A 68 -2.21 2.82 -7.34
CA ALA A 68 -0.97 3.48 -6.94
C ALA A 68 -1.07 5.01 -7.09
N ASP A 69 -1.51 5.49 -8.25
CA ASP A 69 -1.67 6.92 -8.53
C ASP A 69 -2.71 7.56 -7.61
N THR A 70 -3.82 6.87 -7.35
CA THR A 70 -4.88 7.36 -6.45
C THR A 70 -4.38 7.43 -5.02
N ALA A 71 -3.66 6.41 -4.54
CA ALA A 71 -3.08 6.42 -3.19
C ALA A 71 -2.04 7.54 -3.04
N HIS A 72 -1.19 7.75 -4.05
CA HIS A 72 -0.20 8.83 -4.05
C HIS A 72 -0.89 10.21 -3.96
N ALA A 73 -1.93 10.45 -4.78
CA ALA A 73 -2.69 11.69 -4.74
C ALA A 73 -3.40 11.92 -3.38
N LEU A 74 -3.90 10.86 -2.74
CA LEU A 74 -4.52 10.94 -1.41
C LEU A 74 -3.49 11.28 -0.32
N ILE A 75 -2.28 10.72 -0.41
CA ILE A 75 -1.18 11.03 0.51
C ILE A 75 -0.76 12.50 0.37
N GLU A 76 -0.49 12.95 -0.85
CA GLU A 76 -0.17 14.36 -1.14
C GLU A 76 -1.27 15.31 -0.61
N HIS A 77 -2.54 14.96 -0.83
CA HIS A 77 -3.67 15.73 -0.30
C HIS A 77 -3.71 15.77 1.23
N ALA A 78 -3.41 14.65 1.90
CA ALA A 78 -3.35 14.58 3.35
C ALA A 78 -2.19 15.42 3.89
N LEU A 79 -1.00 15.28 3.30
CA LEU A 79 0.21 16.04 3.67
C LEU A 79 0.00 17.55 3.53
N ALA A 80 -0.66 18.00 2.46
CA ALA A 80 -0.95 19.41 2.25
C ALA A 80 -1.93 20.02 3.28
N ARG A 81 -2.59 19.20 4.10
CA ARG A 81 -3.61 19.61 5.07
C ARG A 81 -3.20 19.40 6.53
N MET A 82 -2.01 18.84 6.76
CA MET A 82 -1.40 18.67 8.08
C MET A 82 -0.54 19.88 8.43
#